data_AF-A0A1J8QHX2-F1
#
_entry.id   AF-A0A1J8QHX2-F1
#
_cell.length_a   1.000
_cell.length_b   1.000
_cell.length_c   1.000
_cell.angle_alpha   90.00
_cell.angle_beta   90.00
_cell.angle_gamma   90.00
#
_symmetry.space_group_name_H-M   'P 1'
#
loop_
_entity.id
_entity.type
_entity.pdbx_description
1 polymer ?
#
loop_
_entity_poly.entity_id
_entity_poly.type
_entity_poly.pdbx_seq_one_letter_code
_entity_poly.pdbx_strand_id
1 'polypeptide(L)'
;MVRPTIHKTAEAKLRAAQEKRQRYYQKHRDAILAKRRQSHKEKKNCQTIPNSDYVQSHLHDERNLNDESEDEESVGTLHDCIAVVKHTKDNFMQHVKVPREFIEGILGAYTKTMPDAPGEYGDTTILEQAISCLEDFLDRASRGQDGILQLCGISDGWRIADGVCRFMRDMMGMIEDILCHALSGDSDLAAAYMEEELLYQNYKF
;
A
#
# COMPACT_ATOMS: atom_id res chain seq x y z
N MET A 1 50.19 -14.50 -6.50
CA MET A 1 50.16 -13.07 -6.87
C MET A 1 48.89 -12.46 -6.31
N VAL A 2 48.99 -11.45 -5.43
CA VAL A 2 47.81 -10.83 -4.79
C VAL A 2 47.15 -9.86 -5.77
N ARG A 3 45.85 -10.02 -6.02
CA ARG A 3 45.08 -9.14 -6.93
C ARG A 3 44.99 -7.74 -6.32
N PRO A 4 45.39 -6.66 -7.03
CA PRO A 4 45.36 -5.31 -6.47
C PRO A 4 43.95 -4.87 -6.10
N THR A 5 43.78 -4.32 -4.90
CA THR A 5 42.54 -3.72 -4.44
C THR A 5 42.31 -2.38 -5.16
N ILE A 6 41.27 -2.34 -6.00
CA ILE A 6 40.93 -1.20 -6.88
C ILE A 6 40.55 0.06 -6.08
N HIS A 7 39.98 -0.08 -4.89
CA HIS A 7 39.59 1.04 -4.03
C HIS A 7 40.37 1.03 -2.72
N LYS A 8 41.18 2.07 -2.51
CA LYS A 8 42.10 2.20 -1.36
C LYS A 8 41.43 2.79 -0.11
N THR A 9 40.31 3.50 -0.25
CA THR A 9 39.59 4.14 0.87
C THR A 9 38.15 3.61 0.99
N ALA A 10 37.61 3.64 2.22
CA ALA A 10 36.22 3.24 2.47
C ALA A 10 35.22 4.13 1.73
N GLU A 11 35.51 5.43 1.64
CA GLU A 11 34.69 6.39 0.91
C GLU A 11 34.67 6.12 -0.60
N ALA A 12 35.81 5.76 -1.20
CA ALA A 12 35.87 5.39 -2.62
C ALA A 12 35.10 4.09 -2.92
N LYS A 13 35.10 3.13 -1.98
CA LYS A 13 34.25 1.93 -2.09
C LYS A 13 32.77 2.27 -2.04
N LEU A 14 32.37 3.18 -1.16
CA LEU A 14 30.98 3.62 -1.03
C LEU A 14 30.50 4.32 -2.31
N ARG A 15 31.28 5.26 -2.84
CA ARG A 15 30.97 5.97 -4.10
C ARG A 15 30.89 5.01 -5.29
N ALA A 16 31.84 4.10 -5.43
CA ALA A 16 31.82 3.11 -6.52
C ALA A 16 30.61 2.17 -6.43
N ALA A 17 30.21 1.78 -5.20
CA ALA A 17 29.00 0.99 -5.00
C ALA A 17 27.72 1.77 -5.33
N GLN A 18 27.64 3.04 -4.94
CA GLN A 18 26.52 3.93 -5.28
C GLN A 18 26.40 4.11 -6.80
N GLU A 19 27.51 4.42 -7.48
CA GLU A 19 27.53 4.62 -8.93
C GLU A 19 27.17 3.34 -9.68
N LYS A 20 27.68 2.18 -9.23
CA LYS A 20 27.30 0.88 -9.79
C LYS A 20 25.79 0.61 -9.65
N ARG A 21 25.21 0.92 -8.47
CA ARG A 21 23.76 0.80 -8.24
C ARG A 21 22.99 1.76 -9.14
N GLN A 22 23.40 3.03 -9.24
CA GLN A 22 22.76 4.01 -10.13
C GLN A 22 22.74 3.54 -11.58
N ARG A 23 23.87 3.07 -12.11
CA ARG A 23 23.95 2.51 -13.47
C ARG A 23 23.03 1.30 -13.67
N TYR A 24 22.96 0.41 -12.68
CA TYR A 24 22.04 -0.73 -12.72
C TYR A 24 20.58 -0.26 -12.75
N TYR A 25 20.19 0.67 -11.87
CA TYR A 25 18.83 1.20 -11.84
C TYR A 25 18.47 1.96 -13.11
N GLN A 26 19.36 2.79 -13.66
CA GLN A 26 19.13 3.44 -14.95
C GLN A 26 18.92 2.42 -16.07
N LYS A 27 19.74 1.37 -16.12
CA LYS A 27 19.63 0.31 -17.15
C LYS A 27 18.34 -0.51 -17.02
N HIS A 28 17.86 -0.73 -15.80
CA HIS A 28 16.72 -1.61 -15.53
C HIS A 28 15.45 -0.85 -15.09
N ARG A 29 15.42 0.47 -15.26
CA ARG A 29 14.35 1.35 -14.79
C ARG A 29 13.00 0.89 -15.29
N ASP A 30 12.88 0.71 -16.60
CA ASP A 30 11.59 0.40 -17.25
C ASP A 30 11.07 -0.98 -16.86
N ALA A 31 11.97 -1.97 -16.73
CA ALA A 31 11.59 -3.31 -16.28
C ALA A 31 11.11 -3.32 -14.81
N ILE A 32 11.75 -2.53 -13.94
CA ILE A 32 11.34 -2.39 -12.54
C ILE A 32 9.98 -1.69 -12.45
N LEU A 33 9.78 -0.62 -13.20
CA LEU A 33 8.51 0.12 -13.24
C LEU A 33 7.39 -0.70 -13.86
N ALA A 34 7.65 -1.42 -14.96
CA ALA A 34 6.69 -2.31 -15.59
C ALA A 34 6.22 -3.40 -14.62
N LYS A 35 7.16 -4.02 -13.88
CA LYS A 35 6.82 -5.05 -12.89
C LYS A 35 5.96 -4.48 -11.75
N ARG A 36 6.25 -3.26 -11.29
CA ARG A 36 5.42 -2.58 -10.27
C ARG A 36 4.04 -2.24 -10.79
N ARG A 37 3.94 -1.64 -11.99
CA ARG A 37 2.66 -1.34 -12.66
C ARG A 37 1.82 -2.60 -12.83
N GLN A 38 2.45 -3.71 -13.21
CA GLN A 38 1.78 -5.00 -13.34
C GLN A 38 1.23 -5.50 -12.00
N SER A 39 2.01 -5.41 -10.91
CA SER A 39 1.52 -5.76 -9.57
C SER A 39 0.35 -4.88 -9.10
N HIS A 40 0.31 -3.59 -9.47
CA HIS A 40 -0.84 -2.72 -9.19
C HIS A 40 -2.06 -3.06 -10.07
N LYS A 41 -1.85 -3.45 -11.33
CA LYS A 41 -2.92 -3.80 -12.27
C LYS A 41 -3.55 -5.15 -11.95
N GLU A 42 -2.73 -6.14 -11.54
CA GLU A 42 -3.19 -7.46 -11.10
C GLU A 42 -4.04 -7.36 -9.81
N LYS A 43 -3.73 -6.44 -8.90
CA LYS A 43 -4.59 -6.16 -7.74
C LYS A 43 -5.94 -5.54 -8.12
N LYS A 44 -5.96 -4.58 -9.05
CA LYS A 44 -7.22 -4.01 -9.57
C LYS A 44 -8.10 -5.03 -10.30
N ASN A 45 -7.50 -6.03 -10.95
CA ASN A 45 -8.24 -7.05 -11.69
C ASN A 45 -8.84 -8.16 -10.81
N CYS A 46 -8.59 -8.14 -9.49
CA CYS A 46 -9.18 -9.08 -8.54
C CYS A 46 -10.52 -8.60 -7.92
N GLN A 47 -10.99 -7.40 -8.29
CA GLN A 47 -12.27 -6.84 -7.82
C GLN A 47 -13.45 -7.05 -8.78
N THR A 48 -13.29 -7.81 -9.87
CA THR A 48 -14.45 -8.23 -10.69
C THR A 48 -14.92 -9.61 -10.24
N ILE A 49 -15.58 -9.66 -9.09
CA ILE A 49 -16.53 -10.73 -8.81
C ILE A 49 -17.73 -10.50 -9.74
N PRO A 50 -18.09 -11.43 -10.62
CA PRO A 50 -19.32 -11.32 -11.38
C PRO A 50 -20.49 -11.51 -10.41
N ASN A 51 -21.21 -10.43 -10.12
CA ASN A 51 -22.52 -10.52 -9.50
C ASN A 51 -23.43 -11.36 -10.41
N SER A 52 -23.73 -12.56 -9.92
CA SER A 52 -24.76 -13.45 -10.45
C SER A 52 -26.13 -12.78 -10.29
N ASP A 53 -26.87 -12.80 -11.40
CA ASP A 53 -28.33 -12.74 -11.50
C ASP A 53 -29.07 -11.51 -10.95
N TYR A 54 -29.15 -10.46 -11.77
CA TYR A 54 -30.43 -9.78 -11.97
C TYR A 54 -30.64 -9.35 -13.43
N VAL A 55 -31.87 -9.56 -13.88
CA VAL A 55 -32.32 -9.66 -15.27
C VAL A 55 -32.66 -8.29 -15.90
N GLN A 56 -32.24 -8.15 -17.18
CA GLN A 56 -32.73 -7.31 -18.29
C GLN A 56 -33.09 -5.82 -18.07
N SER A 57 -32.35 -4.94 -18.76
CA SER A 57 -32.90 -4.23 -19.93
C SER A 57 -31.78 -3.73 -20.86
N HIS A 58 -32.13 -3.64 -22.14
CA HIS A 58 -31.26 -3.62 -23.31
C HIS A 58 -31.36 -2.26 -24.02
N LEU A 59 -30.25 -1.84 -24.68
CA LEU A 59 -30.09 -0.81 -25.74
C LEU A 59 -29.88 0.64 -25.22
N HIS A 60 -28.91 1.46 -25.66
CA HIS A 60 -27.97 1.55 -26.79
C HIS A 60 -26.67 2.23 -26.26
N ASP A 61 -25.45 1.75 -26.53
CA ASP A 61 -24.64 1.87 -27.75
C ASP A 61 -23.58 2.99 -27.69
N GLU A 62 -22.35 2.58 -28.01
CA GLU A 62 -21.12 3.30 -28.38
C GLU A 62 -20.58 4.44 -27.48
N ARG A 63 -19.59 4.11 -26.63
CA ARG A 63 -18.44 5.02 -26.36
C ARG A 63 -17.10 4.29 -26.33
N ASN A 64 -16.49 4.27 -27.50
CA ASN A 64 -15.13 4.75 -27.76
C ASN A 64 -14.00 4.22 -26.86
N LEU A 65 -13.46 3.07 -27.27
CA LEU A 65 -12.08 2.66 -27.01
C LEU A 65 -11.16 3.59 -27.79
N ASN A 66 -10.58 4.60 -27.15
CA ASN A 66 -9.34 5.29 -27.56
C ASN A 66 -8.95 6.28 -26.46
N ASP A 67 -8.21 5.82 -25.47
CA ASP A 67 -7.37 6.69 -24.64
C ASP A 67 -6.12 5.91 -24.23
N GLU A 68 -5.27 5.64 -25.22
CA GLU A 68 -3.84 5.41 -25.01
C GLU A 68 -3.15 6.77 -25.06
N SER A 69 -3.47 7.66 -24.12
CA SER A 69 -2.55 8.72 -23.74
C SER A 69 -1.46 8.07 -22.89
N GLU A 70 -0.33 7.79 -23.55
CA GLU A 70 0.96 7.71 -22.87
C GLU A 70 1.23 9.09 -22.28
N ASP A 71 0.59 9.39 -21.15
CA ASP A 71 1.04 10.46 -20.27
C ASP A 71 2.46 10.05 -19.85
N GLU A 72 3.46 10.60 -20.53
CA GLU A 72 4.80 10.80 -19.98
C GLU A 72 4.58 11.60 -18.68
N GLU A 73 4.29 10.88 -17.60
CA GLU A 73 4.14 11.40 -16.26
C GLU A 73 5.52 11.94 -15.89
N SER A 74 5.73 13.20 -16.24
CA SER A 74 6.95 13.94 -16.00
C SER A 74 7.28 13.77 -14.54
N VAL A 75 8.35 13.02 -14.27
CA VAL A 75 8.81 12.78 -12.91
C VAL A 75 9.17 14.16 -12.36
N GLY A 76 8.33 14.66 -11.45
CA GLY A 76 8.51 15.96 -10.82
C GLY A 76 9.89 16.10 -10.17
N THR A 77 10.20 17.29 -9.65
CA THR A 77 11.50 17.47 -8.99
C THR A 77 11.60 16.61 -7.74
N LEU A 78 12.82 16.36 -7.26
CA LEU A 78 13.03 15.63 -5.99
C LEU A 78 12.26 16.29 -4.84
N HIS A 79 12.22 17.63 -4.85
CA HIS A 79 11.48 18.41 -3.85
C HIS A 79 9.98 18.10 -3.91
N ASP A 80 9.40 18.02 -5.11
CA ASP A 80 7.98 17.70 -5.30
C ASP A 80 7.66 16.29 -4.81
N CYS A 81 8.50 15.31 -5.14
CA CYS A 81 8.29 13.93 -4.68
C CYS A 81 8.36 13.82 -3.14
N ILE A 82 9.31 14.51 -2.50
CA ILE A 82 9.40 14.58 -1.04
C ILE A 82 8.17 15.27 -0.45
N ALA A 83 7.72 16.37 -1.05
CA ALA A 83 6.53 17.09 -0.62
C ALA A 83 5.27 16.21 -0.70
N VAL A 84 5.11 15.42 -1.77
CA VAL A 84 4.00 14.46 -1.93
C VAL A 84 3.98 13.44 -0.79
N VAL A 85 5.12 12.80 -0.49
CA VAL A 85 5.20 11.81 0.60
C VAL A 85 4.87 12.46 1.93
N LYS A 86 5.45 13.64 2.21
CA LYS A 86 5.24 14.36 3.46
C LYS A 86 3.77 14.76 3.65
N HIS A 87 3.18 15.40 2.64
CA HIS A 87 1.79 15.82 2.68
C HIS A 87 0.83 14.63 2.83
N THR A 88 1.10 13.53 2.12
CA THR A 88 0.30 12.31 2.24
C THR A 88 0.40 11.71 3.63
N LYS A 89 1.60 11.67 4.22
CA LYS A 89 1.81 11.24 5.60
C LYS A 89 1.03 12.11 6.58
N ASP A 90 1.12 13.43 6.44
CA ASP A 90 0.47 14.36 7.37
C ASP A 90 -1.06 14.21 7.30
N ASN A 91 -1.63 14.08 6.11
CA ASN A 91 -3.07 13.81 5.93
C ASN A 91 -3.49 12.45 6.49
N PHE A 92 -2.67 11.41 6.27
CA PHE A 92 -2.90 10.08 6.84
C PHE A 92 -2.91 10.13 8.37
N MET A 93 -1.92 10.80 8.99
CA MET A 93 -1.86 10.93 10.44
C MET A 93 -2.99 11.81 10.99
N GLN A 94 -3.47 12.78 10.24
CA GLN A 94 -4.66 13.56 10.63
C GLN A 94 -5.94 12.72 10.59
N HIS A 95 -6.05 11.81 9.62
CA HIS A 95 -7.17 10.88 9.51
C HIS A 95 -7.16 9.83 10.63
N VAL A 96 -6.01 9.16 10.82
CA VAL A 96 -5.83 8.08 11.80
C VAL A 96 -5.76 8.61 13.23
N LYS A 97 -5.14 9.78 13.44
CA LYS A 97 -4.80 10.39 14.74
C LYS A 97 -3.96 9.48 15.63
N VAL A 98 -4.59 8.51 16.29
CA VAL A 98 -3.97 7.50 17.15
C VAL A 98 -4.18 6.13 16.49
N PRO A 99 -3.12 5.51 15.95
CA PRO A 99 -3.21 4.26 15.18
C PRO A 99 -4.01 3.15 15.86
N ARG A 100 -3.73 2.87 17.14
CA ARG A 100 -4.43 1.83 17.90
C ARG A 100 -5.93 2.13 18.05
N GLU A 101 -6.27 3.35 18.48
CA GLU A 101 -7.66 3.77 18.66
C GLU A 101 -8.43 3.77 17.33
N PHE A 102 -7.76 4.06 16.21
CA PHE A 102 -8.36 3.97 14.88
C PHE A 102 -8.77 2.52 14.54
N ILE A 103 -7.87 1.55 14.73
CA ILE A 103 -8.17 0.13 14.48
C ILE A 103 -9.26 -0.38 15.44
N GLU A 104 -9.17 -0.05 16.73
CA GLU A 104 -10.20 -0.40 17.73
C GLU A 104 -11.56 0.23 17.40
N GLY A 105 -11.56 1.47 16.88
CA GLY A 105 -12.76 2.15 16.43
C GLY A 105 -13.43 1.45 15.24
N ILE A 106 -12.63 0.95 14.28
CA ILE A 106 -13.13 0.16 13.16
C ILE A 106 -13.71 -1.17 13.64
N LEU A 107 -12.98 -1.92 14.46
CA LEU A 107 -13.46 -3.17 15.04
C LEU A 107 -14.77 -2.95 15.82
N GLY A 108 -14.82 -1.90 16.65
CA GLY A 108 -16.00 -1.53 17.41
C GLY A 108 -17.19 -1.13 16.54
N ALA A 109 -16.96 -0.54 15.36
CA ALA A 109 -18.01 -0.24 14.40
C ALA A 109 -18.56 -1.52 13.75
N TYR A 110 -17.68 -2.43 13.37
CA TYR A 110 -18.03 -3.75 12.85
C TYR A 110 -18.82 -4.58 13.89
N THR A 111 -18.37 -4.66 15.15
CA THR A 111 -19.08 -5.45 16.17
C THR A 111 -20.50 -4.94 16.47
N LYS A 112 -20.79 -3.65 16.20
CA LYS A 112 -22.14 -3.08 16.39
C LYS A 112 -23.12 -3.49 15.31
N THR A 113 -22.64 -4.00 14.17
CA THR A 113 -23.48 -4.49 13.08
C THR A 113 -23.67 -6.00 13.13
N MET A 114 -23.04 -6.69 14.09
CA MET A 114 -23.26 -8.12 14.31
C MET A 114 -24.72 -8.38 14.72
N PRO A 115 -25.40 -9.32 14.06
CA PRO A 115 -26.76 -9.71 14.41
C PRO A 115 -26.80 -10.58 15.67
N ASP A 116 -27.92 -10.54 16.40
CA ASP A 116 -28.15 -11.40 17.57
C ASP A 116 -28.38 -12.88 17.19
N ALA A 117 -28.70 -13.14 15.92
CA ALA A 117 -28.99 -14.47 15.41
C ALA A 117 -27.69 -15.24 15.10
N PRO A 118 -27.57 -16.51 15.56
CA PRO A 118 -26.38 -17.31 15.28
C PRO A 118 -26.27 -17.64 13.79
N GLY A 119 -25.08 -17.46 13.22
CA GLY A 119 -24.74 -17.86 11.85
C GLY A 119 -24.83 -16.75 10.80
N GLU A 120 -25.17 -15.53 11.19
CA GLU A 120 -25.00 -14.33 10.37
C GLU A 120 -23.75 -13.56 10.81
N TYR A 121 -23.14 -12.78 9.90
CA TYR A 121 -21.91 -12.03 10.16
C TYR A 121 -22.22 -10.53 10.26
N GLY A 122 -21.35 -9.80 10.97
CA GLY A 122 -21.36 -8.34 10.91
C GLY A 122 -21.11 -7.78 9.49
N ASP A 123 -21.42 -6.50 9.31
CA ASP A 123 -21.23 -5.77 8.04
C ASP A 123 -19.73 -5.56 7.72
N THR A 124 -19.18 -6.44 6.88
CA THR A 124 -17.77 -6.40 6.45
C THR A 124 -17.42 -5.18 5.60
N THR A 125 -18.41 -4.46 5.05
CA THR A 125 -18.15 -3.28 4.22
C THR A 125 -17.46 -2.17 5.01
N ILE A 126 -17.61 -2.14 6.34
CA ILE A 126 -16.90 -1.22 7.23
C ILE A 126 -15.38 -1.44 7.15
N LEU A 127 -14.94 -2.70 7.17
CA LEU A 127 -13.53 -3.10 7.12
C LEU A 127 -12.97 -2.83 5.72
N GLU A 128 -13.72 -3.19 4.67
CA GLU A 128 -13.34 -2.98 3.28
C GLU A 128 -13.19 -1.49 2.93
N GLN A 129 -14.12 -0.65 3.39
CA GLN A 129 -14.04 0.81 3.21
C GLN A 129 -12.82 1.39 3.92
N ALA A 130 -12.49 0.90 5.13
CA ALA A 130 -11.30 1.34 5.84
C ALA A 130 -10.02 0.95 5.09
N ILE A 131 -9.93 -0.29 4.59
CA ILE A 131 -8.80 -0.76 3.76
C ILE A 131 -8.66 0.12 2.52
N SER A 132 -9.74 0.32 1.77
CA SER A 132 -9.73 1.14 0.55
C SER A 132 -9.29 2.58 0.83
N CYS A 133 -9.70 3.16 1.97
CA CYS A 133 -9.26 4.49 2.39
C CYS A 133 -7.74 4.53 2.67
N LEU A 134 -7.18 3.51 3.31
CA LEU A 134 -5.73 3.44 3.57
C LEU A 134 -4.92 3.16 2.29
N GLU A 135 -5.44 2.35 1.38
CA GLU A 135 -4.85 2.10 0.06
C GLU A 135 -4.67 3.41 -0.73
N ASP A 136 -5.67 4.30 -0.70
CA ASP A 136 -5.59 5.61 -1.35
C ASP A 136 -4.43 6.47 -0.85
N PHE A 137 -4.14 6.45 0.45
CA PHE A 137 -2.98 7.13 1.02
C PHE A 137 -1.68 6.43 0.60
N LEU A 138 -1.65 5.10 0.67
CA LEU A 138 -0.47 4.32 0.29
C LEU A 138 -0.10 4.54 -1.18
N ASP A 139 -1.07 4.56 -2.09
CA ASP A 139 -0.85 4.78 -3.52
C ASP A 139 -0.22 6.16 -3.77
N ARG A 140 -0.73 7.21 -3.13
CA ARG A 140 -0.18 8.57 -3.25
C ARG A 140 1.25 8.66 -2.69
N ALA A 141 1.49 8.07 -1.52
CA ALA A 141 2.81 8.04 -0.90
C ALA A 141 3.81 7.23 -1.75
N SER A 142 3.37 6.09 -2.30
CA SER A 142 4.18 5.21 -3.14
C SER A 142 4.62 5.90 -4.43
N ARG A 143 3.77 6.72 -5.07
CA ARG A 143 4.17 7.54 -6.23
C ARG A 143 5.30 8.51 -5.88
N GLY A 144 5.20 9.18 -4.73
CA GLY A 144 6.26 10.05 -4.24
C GLY A 144 7.55 9.27 -3.91
N GLN A 145 7.44 8.11 -3.25
CA GLN A 145 8.56 7.22 -2.97
C GLN A 145 9.26 6.77 -4.26
N ASP A 146 8.49 6.41 -5.28
CA ASP A 146 8.99 5.96 -6.58
C ASP A 146 9.68 7.08 -7.36
N GLY A 147 9.14 8.30 -7.31
CA GLY A 147 9.82 9.47 -7.84
C GLY A 147 11.19 9.72 -7.18
N ILE A 148 11.26 9.65 -5.85
CA ILE A 148 12.53 9.78 -5.11
C ILE A 148 13.51 8.67 -5.53
N LEU A 149 13.03 7.43 -5.65
CA LEU A 149 13.85 6.29 -6.07
C LEU A 149 14.43 6.50 -7.48
N GLN A 150 13.61 7.01 -8.41
CA GLN A 150 14.02 7.24 -9.79
C GLN A 150 15.05 8.36 -9.91
N LEU A 151 14.88 9.46 -9.14
CA LEU A 151 15.76 10.63 -9.22
C LEU A 151 17.08 10.45 -8.46
N CYS A 152 17.06 9.74 -7.33
CA CYS A 152 18.21 9.69 -6.41
C CYS A 152 18.64 8.28 -6.00
N GLY A 153 17.93 7.23 -6.42
CA GLY A 153 18.17 5.86 -5.98
C GLY A 153 17.81 5.64 -4.50
N ILE A 154 18.40 4.60 -3.90
CA ILE A 154 18.24 4.30 -2.47
C ILE A 154 19.06 5.31 -1.66
N SER A 155 18.44 6.44 -1.33
CA SER A 155 18.97 7.52 -0.48
C SER A 155 18.28 7.52 0.89
N ASP A 156 18.72 8.39 1.80
CA ASP A 156 18.04 8.56 3.09
C ASP A 156 16.61 9.10 2.92
N GLY A 157 16.40 10.01 1.96
CA GLY A 157 15.06 10.47 1.61
C GLY A 157 14.15 9.33 1.14
N TRP A 158 14.67 8.41 0.32
CA TRP A 158 13.93 7.22 -0.10
C TRP A 158 13.61 6.30 1.08
N ARG A 159 14.56 6.09 2.00
CA ARG A 159 14.34 5.23 3.19
C ARG A 159 13.31 5.81 4.14
N ILE A 160 13.28 7.14 4.30
CA ILE A 160 12.25 7.83 5.09
C ILE A 160 10.89 7.61 4.43
N ALA A 161 10.78 7.79 3.10
CA ALA A 161 9.55 7.54 2.36
C ALA A 161 9.10 6.08 2.43
N ASP A 162 10.04 5.13 2.36
CA ASP A 162 9.78 3.70 2.54
C ASP A 162 9.22 3.39 3.93
N GLY A 163 9.76 4.04 4.98
CA GLY A 163 9.25 3.92 6.35
C GLY A 163 7.78 4.36 6.46
N VAL A 164 7.41 5.46 5.79
CA VAL A 164 6.01 5.93 5.73
C VAL A 164 5.12 4.91 5.01
N CYS A 165 5.51 4.45 3.83
CA CYS A 165 4.73 3.49 3.05
C CYS A 165 4.63 2.13 3.74
N ARG A 166 5.66 1.72 4.51
CA ARG A 166 5.62 0.50 5.33
C ARG A 166 4.61 0.66 6.47
N PHE A 167 4.65 1.77 7.19
CA PHE A 167 3.70 2.03 8.28
C PHE A 167 2.24 2.00 7.81
N MET A 168 1.93 2.58 6.64
CA MET A 168 0.59 2.51 6.04
C MET A 168 0.18 1.07 5.70
N ARG A 169 1.11 0.26 5.16
CA ARG A 169 0.88 -1.17 4.89
C ARG A 169 0.66 -1.97 6.16
N ASP A 170 1.42 -1.68 7.22
CA ASP A 170 1.26 -2.37 8.51
C ASP A 170 -0.13 -2.08 9.10
N MET A 171 -0.59 -0.83 9.04
CA MET A 171 -1.95 -0.43 9.43
C MET A 171 -3.04 -1.15 8.63
N MET A 172 -2.86 -1.23 7.31
CA MET A 172 -3.79 -1.95 6.44
C MET A 172 -3.83 -3.44 6.77
N GLY A 173 -2.66 -4.07 6.98
CA GLY A 173 -2.55 -5.47 7.37
C GLY A 173 -3.25 -5.79 8.70
N MET A 174 -3.28 -4.85 9.65
CA MET A 174 -4.05 -5.00 10.89
C MET A 174 -5.55 -5.04 10.66
N ILE A 175 -6.07 -4.29 9.67
CA ILE A 175 -7.50 -4.32 9.31
C ILE A 175 -7.81 -5.58 8.49
N GLU A 176 -6.92 -5.98 7.58
CA GLU A 176 -7.03 -7.22 6.82
C GLU A 176 -7.06 -8.45 7.74
N ASP A 177 -6.26 -8.46 8.79
CA ASP A 177 -6.26 -9.51 9.82
C ASP A 177 -7.62 -9.65 10.51
N ILE A 178 -8.21 -8.52 10.93
CA ILE A 178 -9.57 -8.49 11.49
C ILE A 178 -10.59 -9.02 10.47
N LEU A 179 -10.48 -8.60 9.21
CA LEU A 179 -11.36 -9.06 8.14
C LEU A 179 -11.24 -10.56 7.89
N CYS A 180 -10.02 -11.13 7.91
CA CYS A 180 -9.82 -12.57 7.77
C CYS A 180 -10.49 -13.37 8.89
N HIS A 181 -10.39 -12.90 10.13
CA HIS A 181 -11.09 -13.51 11.26
C HIS A 181 -12.61 -13.35 11.15
N ALA A 182 -13.10 -12.16 10.77
CA ALA A 182 -14.52 -11.88 10.54
C ALA A 182 -15.12 -12.81 9.46
N LEU A 183 -14.38 -13.08 8.39
CA LEU A 183 -14.81 -14.00 7.31
C LEU A 183 -14.79 -15.48 7.72
N SER A 184 -14.03 -15.84 8.74
CA SER A 184 -14.03 -17.20 9.34
C SER A 184 -15.22 -17.38 10.29
N GLY A 185 -15.58 -16.29 10.97
CA GLY A 185 -16.85 -16.06 11.61
C GLY A 185 -16.73 -15.28 12.91
N ASP A 186 -17.85 -14.71 13.37
CA ASP A 186 -17.85 -13.81 14.52
C ASP A 186 -17.32 -14.48 15.81
N SER A 187 -17.52 -15.79 15.94
CA SER A 187 -16.96 -16.58 17.04
C SER A 187 -15.43 -16.68 16.97
N ASP A 188 -14.87 -16.85 15.77
CA ASP A 188 -13.42 -16.92 15.56
C ASP A 188 -12.76 -15.56 15.79
N LEU A 189 -13.40 -14.48 15.34
CA LEU A 189 -12.95 -13.12 15.63
C LEU A 189 -13.01 -12.82 17.13
N ALA A 190 -14.09 -13.21 17.82
CA ALA A 190 -14.20 -13.03 19.26
C ALA A 190 -13.13 -13.83 20.01
N ALA A 191 -12.86 -15.08 19.61
CA ALA A 191 -11.80 -15.90 20.19
C ALA A 191 -10.43 -15.25 19.99
N ALA A 192 -10.09 -14.86 18.76
CA ALA A 192 -8.82 -14.20 18.45
C ALA A 192 -8.63 -12.90 19.23
N TYR A 193 -9.68 -12.10 19.39
CA TYR A 193 -9.65 -10.88 20.20
C TYR A 193 -9.36 -11.18 21.69
N MET A 194 -10.05 -12.19 22.25
CA MET A 194 -9.93 -12.57 23.66
C MET A 194 -8.56 -13.21 23.99
N GLU A 195 -7.96 -13.89 23.01
CA GLU A 195 -6.63 -14.51 23.14
C GLU A 195 -5.48 -13.56 22.78
N GLU A 196 -5.78 -12.28 22.52
CA GLU A 196 -4.82 -11.26 22.10
C GLU A 196 -4.04 -11.63 20.82
N GLU A 197 -4.67 -12.38 19.92
CA GLU A 197 -4.05 -12.89 18.69
C GLU A 197 -4.15 -11.92 17.51
N LEU A 198 -5.01 -10.89 17.59
CA LEU A 198 -5.13 -9.92 16.50
C LEU A 198 -3.84 -9.12 16.36
N LEU A 199 -3.42 -8.91 15.11
CA LEU A 199 -2.12 -8.32 14.77
C LEU A 199 -1.89 -6.97 15.47
N TYR A 200 -2.93 -6.14 15.58
CA TYR A 200 -2.82 -4.81 16.19
C TYR A 200 -2.60 -4.84 17.70
N GLN A 201 -3.05 -5.90 18.40
CA GLN A 201 -2.92 -6.00 19.85
C GLN A 201 -1.44 -6.10 20.24
N ASN A 202 -0.67 -6.87 19.45
CA ASN A 202 0.76 -7.11 19.62
C ASN A 202 1.66 -6.07 18.93
N TYR A 203 1.09 -5.17 18.13
CA TYR A 203 1.86 -4.19 17.36
C TYR A 203 2.38 -3.04 18.23
N LYS A 204 3.66 -2.71 18.06
CA LYS A 204 4.33 -1.56 18.70
C LYS A 204 4.37 -0.40 17.72
N PHE A 205 3.45 0.55 17.92
CA PHE A 205 3.34 1.78 17.15
C PHE A 205 4.48 2.77 17.40
#